data_AF-A0A367L654-F1
#
_entry.id   AF-A0A367L654-F1
#
_cell.length_a   1.000
_cell.length_b   1.000
_cell.length_c   1.000
_cell.angle_alpha   90.00
_cell.angle_beta   90.00
_cell.angle_gamma   90.00
#
_symmetry.space_group_name_H-M   'P 1'
#
loop_
_entity.id
_entity.type
_entity.pdbx_description
1 polymer ?
#
loop_
_entity_poly.entity_id
_entity_poly.type
_entity_poly.pdbx_seq_one_letter_code
_entity_poly.pdbx_strand_id
1 'polypeptide(L)'
;MATSRKSSRFHNGQTITLAAILGLLTLSFTWRKCTNPQVRRESTKVAMIFGSIYWIAGCCAQLFPGADGLDPEFGGPGFPQLKIFLFFLGCGVFGGVLELSSL
;
A
#
# COMPACT_ATOMS: atom_id res chain seq x y z
N MET A 1 -10.45 -30.65 -11.28
CA MET A 1 -10.44 -29.17 -11.30
C MET A 1 -10.42 -28.64 -9.86
N ALA A 2 -9.25 -28.60 -9.20
CA ALA A 2 -9.12 -28.18 -7.78
C ALA A 2 -7.74 -27.59 -7.42
N THR A 3 -6.86 -27.35 -8.39
CA THR A 3 -5.46 -26.96 -8.17
C THR A 3 -5.22 -25.46 -8.15
N SER A 4 -6.02 -24.67 -8.88
CA SER A 4 -5.86 -23.20 -8.98
C SER A 4 -6.03 -22.46 -7.64
N ARG A 5 -6.97 -22.88 -6.78
CA ARG A 5 -7.28 -22.20 -5.51
C ARG A 5 -6.17 -22.23 -4.46
N LYS A 6 -5.21 -23.18 -4.53
CA LYS A 6 -4.12 -23.25 -3.54
C LYS A 6 -3.07 -22.16 -3.78
N SER A 7 -2.69 -21.93 -5.03
CA SER A 7 -1.74 -20.87 -5.40
C SER A 7 -2.31 -19.47 -5.12
N SER A 8 -3.57 -19.20 -5.46
CA SER A 8 -4.18 -17.89 -5.16
C SER A 8 -4.25 -17.58 -3.66
N ARG A 9 -4.52 -18.58 -2.81
CA ARG A 9 -4.48 -18.41 -1.35
C ARG A 9 -3.07 -18.14 -0.82
N PHE A 10 -2.04 -18.74 -1.41
CA PHE A 10 -0.65 -18.45 -1.05
C PHE A 10 -0.28 -17.01 -1.41
N HIS A 11 -0.58 -16.58 -2.63
CA HIS A 11 -0.37 -15.19 -3.06
C HIS A 11 -1.17 -14.21 -2.18
N ASN A 12 -2.41 -14.52 -1.83
CA ASN A 12 -3.21 -13.69 -0.93
C ASN A 12 -2.57 -13.59 0.47
N GLY A 13 -2.09 -14.70 1.02
CA GLY A 13 -1.35 -14.71 2.29
C GLY A 13 -0.08 -13.85 2.23
N GLN A 14 0.68 -13.93 1.13
CA GLN A 14 1.84 -13.07 0.88
C GLN A 14 1.43 -11.59 0.84
N THR A 15 0.37 -11.24 0.13
CA THR A 15 -0.13 -9.86 0.00
C THR A 15 -0.59 -9.30 1.35
N ILE A 16 -1.37 -10.05 2.13
CA ILE A 16 -1.81 -9.64 3.47
C ILE A 16 -0.61 -9.44 4.41
N THR A 17 0.34 -10.36 4.37
CA THR A 17 1.55 -10.30 5.22
C THR A 17 2.41 -9.09 4.85
N LEU A 18 2.59 -8.84 3.55
CA LEU A 18 3.32 -7.67 3.05
C LEU A 18 2.65 -6.37 3.47
N ALA A 19 1.32 -6.27 3.33
CA ALA A 19 0.56 -5.10 3.77
C ALA A 19 0.70 -4.86 5.28
N ALA A 20 0.64 -5.92 6.09
CA ALA A 20 0.83 -5.82 7.54
C ALA A 20 2.23 -5.34 7.91
N ILE A 21 3.28 -5.89 7.28
CA ILE A 21 4.67 -5.47 7.52
C ILE A 21 4.88 -4.01 7.12
N LEU A 22 4.42 -3.60 5.93
CA LEU A 22 4.50 -2.21 5.48
C LEU A 22 3.74 -1.26 6.39
N GLY A 23 2.56 -1.66 6.86
CA GLY A 23 1.78 -0.92 7.85
C GLY A 23 2.54 -0.74 9.16
N LEU A 24 3.10 -1.81 9.72
CA LEU A 24 3.90 -1.76 10.95
C LEU A 24 5.15 -0.89 10.80
N LEU A 25 5.85 -0.97 9.66
CA LEU A 25 6.99 -0.11 9.37
C LEU A 25 6.57 1.36 9.27
N THR A 26 5.46 1.64 8.58
CA THR A 26 4.89 2.99 8.49
C THR A 26 4.61 3.55 9.89
N LEU A 27 3.88 2.81 10.73
CA LEU A 27 3.59 3.21 12.12
C LEU A 27 4.90 3.45 12.90
N SER A 28 5.86 2.52 12.80
CA SER A 28 7.13 2.62 13.53
C SER A 28 7.91 3.88 13.17
N PHE A 29 8.00 4.23 11.88
CA PHE A 29 8.70 5.44 11.43
C PHE A 29 7.90 6.73 11.63
N THR A 30 6.57 6.67 11.67
CA THR A 30 5.72 7.81 12.02
C THR A 30 5.85 8.18 13.50
N TRP A 31 5.85 7.18 14.40
CA TRP A 31 5.83 7.41 15.85
C TRP A 31 7.19 7.30 16.56
N ARG A 32 8.28 6.96 15.86
CA ARG A 32 9.59 6.90 16.51
C ARG A 32 10.01 8.27 17.03
N LYS A 33 10.51 8.29 18.26
CA LYS A 33 11.08 9.49 18.87
C LYS A 33 12.36 9.87 18.13
N CYS A 34 12.39 11.08 17.59
CA CYS A 34 13.56 11.64 16.91
C CYS A 34 14.09 12.83 17.70
N THR A 35 15.35 12.76 18.14
CA THR A 35 16.00 13.82 18.94
C THR A 35 16.54 14.96 18.08
N ASN A 36 16.70 14.74 16.77
CA ASN A 36 17.21 15.71 15.80
C ASN A 36 16.15 15.98 14.70
N PRO A 37 15.89 17.24 14.32
CA PRO A 37 14.97 17.60 13.24
C PRO A 37 15.25 16.88 11.90
N GLN A 38 16.52 16.73 11.53
CA GLN A 38 16.91 16.03 10.30
C GLN A 38 16.53 14.54 10.35
N VAL A 39 16.71 13.92 11.52
CA VAL A 39 16.34 12.52 11.74
C VAL A 39 14.82 12.34 11.72
N ARG A 40 14.06 13.34 12.20
CA ARG A 40 12.59 13.36 12.10
C ARG A 40 12.15 13.47 10.65
N ARG A 41 12.75 14.38 9.87
CA ARG A 41 12.44 14.56 8.45
C ARG A 41 12.67 13.29 7.64
N GLU A 42 13.82 12.64 7.81
CA GLU A 42 14.11 11.37 7.14
C GLU A 42 13.15 10.25 7.60
N SER A 43 12.80 10.23 8.89
CA SER A 43 11.81 9.28 9.40
C SER A 43 10.44 9.45 8.74
N THR A 44 9.96 10.69 8.62
CA THR A 44 8.70 11.01 7.95
C THR A 44 8.73 10.63 6.47
N LYS A 45 9.84 10.86 5.76
CA LYS A 45 9.99 10.42 4.36
C LYS A 45 9.89 8.90 4.24
N VAL A 46 10.58 8.17 5.10
CA VAL A 46 10.56 6.69 5.10
C VAL A 46 9.16 6.17 5.42
N ALA A 47 8.47 6.76 6.39
CA ALA A 47 7.08 6.42 6.71
C ALA A 47 6.15 6.65 5.51
N MET A 48 6.27 7.81 4.84
CA MET A 48 5.49 8.12 3.64
C MET A 48 5.75 7.12 2.50
N ILE A 49 7.00 6.73 2.28
CA ILE A 49 7.37 5.74 1.26
C ILE A 49 6.76 4.37 1.60
N PHE A 50 7.00 3.85 2.81
CA PHE A 50 6.45 2.55 3.22
C PHE A 50 4.92 2.52 3.17
N GLY A 51 4.27 3.61 3.60
CA GLY A 51 2.82 3.75 3.55
C GLY A 51 2.26 3.80 2.13
N SER A 52 3.08 4.16 1.13
CA SER A 52 2.65 4.33 -0.27
C SER A 52 2.90 3.10 -1.14
N ILE A 53 3.92 2.27 -0.83
CA ILE A 53 4.35 1.15 -1.68
C ILE A 53 3.19 0.20 -2.03
N TYR A 54 2.39 -0.19 -1.03
CA TYR A 54 1.31 -1.16 -1.25
C TYR A 54 0.23 -0.62 -2.19
N TRP A 55 -0.15 0.66 -2.02
CA TRP A 55 -1.15 1.30 -2.86
C TRP A 55 -0.66 1.50 -4.30
N ILE A 56 0.60 1.89 -4.48
CA ILE A 56 1.23 2.02 -5.80
C ILE A 56 1.28 0.64 -6.48
N ALA A 57 1.71 -0.40 -5.75
CA ALA A 57 1.77 -1.76 -6.27
C ALA A 57 0.39 -2.25 -6.74
N GLY A 58 -0.68 -1.98 -6.00
CA GLY A 58 -2.02 -2.33 -6.42
C GLY A 58 -2.54 -1.53 -7.61
N CYS A 59 -2.17 -0.24 -7.75
CA CYS A 59 -2.47 0.52 -8.97
C CYS A 59 -1.73 -0.07 -10.18
N CYS A 60 -0.47 -0.48 -10.00
CA CYS A 60 0.33 -1.13 -11.04
C CYS A 60 -0.13 -2.54 -11.39
N ALA A 61 -0.91 -3.21 -10.54
CA ALA A 61 -1.42 -4.55 -10.80
C ALA A 61 -2.23 -4.62 -12.11
N GLN A 62 -2.94 -3.54 -12.46
CA GLN A 62 -3.72 -3.43 -13.71
C GLN A 62 -2.84 -3.47 -14.98
N LEU A 63 -1.54 -3.19 -14.86
CA LEU A 63 -0.61 -3.21 -15.99
C LEU A 63 -0.23 -4.64 -16.40
N PHE A 64 -0.48 -5.64 -15.54
CA PHE A 64 -0.16 -7.03 -15.84
C PHE A 64 -1.29 -7.68 -16.64
N PRO A 65 -1.00 -8.27 -17.82
CA PRO A 65 -2.03 -8.84 -18.68
C PRO A 65 -2.73 -10.01 -17.97
N GLY A 66 -4.06 -10.00 -17.99
CA GLY A 66 -4.89 -11.02 -17.33
C GLY A 66 -5.11 -10.80 -15.83
N ALA A 67 -4.55 -9.73 -15.25
CA ALA A 67 -4.95 -9.27 -13.92
C ALA A 67 -6.25 -8.46 -14.03
N ASP A 68 -7.31 -8.91 -13.35
CA ASP A 68 -8.55 -8.17 -13.20
C ASP A 68 -8.80 -7.88 -11.72
N GLY A 69 -9.36 -6.71 -11.42
CA GLY A 69 -9.63 -6.27 -10.05
C GLY A 69 -10.85 -6.93 -9.43
N LEU A 70 -11.61 -7.65 -10.26
CA LEU A 70 -12.84 -8.33 -9.91
C LEU A 70 -12.82 -9.75 -10.44
N ASP A 71 -13.21 -10.73 -9.63
CA ASP A 71 -13.46 -12.07 -10.15
C ASP A 71 -14.69 -12.04 -11.07
N PRO A 72 -14.71 -12.80 -12.19
CA PRO A 72 -15.82 -12.83 -13.14
C PRO A 72 -17.19 -13.13 -12.50
N GLU A 73 -17.21 -13.83 -11.37
CA GLU A 73 -18.41 -14.18 -10.61
C GLU A 73 -19.12 -12.97 -9.96
N PHE A 74 -18.45 -11.82 -9.86
CA PHE A 74 -19.00 -10.61 -9.21
C PHE A 74 -19.44 -9.49 -10.18
N GLY A 75 -19.52 -9.76 -11.49
CA GLY A 75 -20.22 -8.86 -12.42
C GLY A 75 -19.36 -8.13 -13.46
N GLY A 76 -18.34 -8.79 -14.01
CA GLY A 76 -17.63 -8.32 -15.21
C GLY A 76 -16.43 -7.40 -14.94
N PRO A 77 -15.66 -7.05 -15.99
CA PRO A 77 -14.31 -6.51 -15.85
C PRO A 77 -14.29 -5.17 -15.15
N GLY A 78 -13.34 -4.98 -14.23
CA GLY A 78 -13.25 -3.71 -13.50
C GLY A 78 -12.36 -3.77 -12.28
N PHE A 79 -11.98 -2.57 -11.80
CA PHE A 79 -11.16 -2.42 -10.61
C PHE A 79 -11.79 -1.39 -9.65
N PRO A 80 -12.92 -1.74 -8.99
CA PRO A 80 -13.62 -0.81 -8.09
C PRO A 80 -12.74 -0.38 -6.90
N GLN A 81 -11.82 -1.24 -6.47
CA GLN A 81 -10.88 -0.97 -5.39
C GLN A 81 -9.88 0.14 -5.76
N LEU A 82 -9.68 0.46 -7.05
CA LEU A 82 -8.78 1.54 -7.47
C LEU A 82 -9.07 2.87 -6.75
N LYS A 83 -10.36 3.19 -6.56
CA LYS A 83 -10.78 4.42 -5.85
C LYS A 83 -10.27 4.44 -4.41
N ILE A 84 -10.33 3.30 -3.73
CA ILE A 84 -9.85 3.14 -2.35
C ILE A 84 -8.33 3.29 -2.30
N PHE A 85 -7.63 2.68 -3.26
CA PHE A 85 -6.18 2.74 -3.36
C PHE A 85 -5.68 4.17 -3.56
N LEU A 86 -6.29 4.89 -4.51
CA LEU A 86 -5.95 6.29 -4.78
C LEU A 86 -6.29 7.20 -3.60
N PHE A 87 -7.40 6.96 -2.90
CA PHE A 87 -7.78 7.75 -1.73
C PHE A 87 -6.75 7.62 -0.61
N PHE A 88 -6.41 6.39 -0.18
CA PHE A 88 -5.45 6.19 0.91
C PHE A 88 -4.03 6.60 0.52
N LEU A 89 -3.62 6.34 -0.73
CA LEU A 89 -2.35 6.84 -1.25
C LEU A 89 -2.30 8.37 -1.19
N GLY A 90 -3.37 9.04 -1.63
CA GLY A 90 -3.51 10.48 -1.58
C GLY A 90 -3.40 11.02 -0.15
N CYS A 91 -4.14 10.45 0.79
CA CYS A 91 -4.08 10.83 2.20
C CYS A 91 -2.67 10.66 2.79
N GLY A 92 -2.01 9.53 2.53
CA GLY A 92 -0.68 9.24 3.06
C GLY A 92 0.40 10.17 2.51
N VAL A 93 0.41 10.39 1.19
CA VAL A 93 1.36 11.30 0.53
C VAL A 93 1.08 12.74 0.94
N PHE A 94 -0.18 13.18 0.92
CA PHE A 94 -0.54 14.54 1.30
C PHE A 94 -0.20 14.84 2.76
N GLY A 95 -0.55 13.95 3.69
CA GLY A 95 -0.19 14.08 5.09
C GLY A 95 1.33 14.11 5.31
N GLY A 96 2.08 13.25 4.61
CA GLY A 96 3.54 13.26 4.65
C GLY A 96 4.16 14.56 4.12
N VAL A 97 3.65 15.10 3.01
CA VAL A 97 4.11 16.38 2.44
C VAL A 97 3.84 17.54 3.39
N LEU A 98 2.66 17.57 4.02
CA LEU A 98 2.33 18.61 5.01
C LEU A 98 3.27 18.55 6.22
N GLU A 99 3.48 17.37 6.80
CA GLU A 99 4.40 17.18 7.92
C GLU A 99 5.82 17.61 7.54
N LEU A 100 6.32 17.21 6.37
CA LEU A 100 7.64 17.60 5.87
C LEU A 100 7.80 19.09 5.59
N SER A 101 6.70 19.80 5.32
CA SER A 101 6.70 21.25 5.11
C SER A 101 6.66 22.03 6.42
N SER A 102 6.24 21.38 7.51
CA SER A 102 6.22 21.97 8.87
C SER A 102 7.49 21.73 9.69
N LEU A 103 8.43 20.93 9.18
CA LEU A 103 9.69 20.54 9.82
C LEU A 103 10.88 21.36 9.34
#